data_AF-A0A8T5ZPW5-F1
#
_entry.id   AF-A0A8T5ZPW5-F1
#
_cell.length_a   1.000
_cell.length_b   1.000
_cell.length_c   1.000
_cell.angle_alpha   90.00
_cell.angle_beta   90.00
_cell.angle_gamma   90.00
#
_symmetry.space_group_name_H-M   'P 1'
#
loop_
_entity.id
_entity.type
_entity.pdbx_description
1 polymer ?
#
loop_
_entity_poly.entity_id
_entity_poly.type
_entity_poly.pdbx_seq_one_letter_code
_entity_poly.pdbx_strand_id
1 'polypeptide(L)'
;MSKNERMVGISRRTLVKSTAIGSLALAAGGFSLPFTLRSAAAAVQQASEKVVWGACSVNCGSRCALRLHVKDNEVIWVETDNTGNDEYGNHQVRACLRGRSIRRRINHPDRLNYPMKRVGKRGEGKFERISWDEALDTIASSLKKTVEQYGNEAVYIQYSSGIVGGNMTRSSPSASAVKRLMNCYGGSLNQYGSYSTAQISCAMPYTYGSNDGNSTTDIENSKLVVMFGNNPAET
;
A
#
# COMPACT_ATOMS: atom_id res chain seq x y z
N MET A 1 26.88 48.16 -29.95
CA MET A 1 28.19 47.52 -30.25
C MET A 1 28.77 47.06 -28.91
N SER A 2 28.52 45.81 -28.45
CA SER A 2 29.38 44.61 -28.60
C SER A 2 30.80 44.85 -28.07
N LYS A 3 31.31 44.23 -26.98
CA LYS A 3 31.58 42.77 -26.80
C LYS A 3 31.95 42.40 -25.34
N ASN A 4 31.38 41.28 -24.88
CA ASN A 4 31.95 40.19 -24.07
C ASN A 4 32.71 40.44 -22.75
N GLU A 5 32.03 40.19 -21.63
CA GLU A 5 32.65 39.62 -20.42
C GLU A 5 32.68 38.09 -20.54
N ARG A 6 33.87 37.48 -20.42
CA ARG A 6 34.06 36.02 -20.43
C ARG A 6 33.96 35.49 -19.00
N MET A 7 32.97 34.63 -18.73
CA MET A 7 32.98 33.72 -17.57
C MET A 7 34.23 32.81 -17.64
N VAL A 8 35.09 32.89 -16.64
CA VAL A 8 36.21 31.96 -16.46
C VAL A 8 35.66 30.64 -15.90
N GLY A 9 35.36 29.69 -16.77
CA GLY A 9 34.93 28.35 -16.39
C GLY A 9 36.10 27.50 -15.88
N ILE A 10 35.96 26.93 -14.68
CA ILE A 10 36.90 25.92 -14.17
C ILE A 10 36.77 24.66 -15.05
N SER A 11 37.84 24.32 -15.76
CA SER A 11 37.90 23.10 -16.57
C SER A 11 37.94 21.85 -15.69
N ARG A 12 37.28 20.77 -16.13
CA ARG A 12 37.32 19.43 -15.52
C ARG A 12 38.76 18.94 -15.30
N ARG A 13 39.70 19.38 -16.14
CA ARG A 13 41.14 19.04 -16.02
C ARG A 13 41.82 19.75 -14.84
N THR A 14 41.36 20.96 -14.48
CA THR A 14 41.86 21.71 -13.33
C THR A 14 41.41 21.04 -12.04
N LEU A 15 40.14 20.60 -11.98
CA LEU A 15 39.57 19.92 -10.81
C LEU A 15 40.31 18.60 -10.48
N VAL A 16 40.65 17.81 -11.50
CA VAL A 16 41.38 16.53 -11.32
C VAL A 16 42.83 16.74 -10.87
N LYS A 17 43.46 17.86 -11.25
CA LYS A 17 44.79 18.21 -10.73
C LYS A 17 44.74 18.67 -9.27
N SER A 18 43.67 19.35 -8.85
CA SER A 18 43.49 19.79 -7.46
C SER A 18 43.30 18.62 -6.49
N THR A 19 42.66 17.53 -6.93
CA THR A 19 42.41 16.33 -6.10
C THR A 19 43.67 15.52 -5.79
N ALA A 20 44.72 15.63 -6.60
CA ALA A 20 45.99 14.91 -6.37
C ALA A 20 46.86 15.57 -5.28
N ILE A 21 46.64 16.85 -4.97
CA ILE A 21 47.41 17.57 -3.94
C ILE A 21 46.66 17.57 -2.59
N GLY A 22 45.32 17.58 -2.61
CA GLY A 22 44.50 17.54 -1.39
C GLY A 22 44.57 16.23 -0.60
N SER A 23 44.98 15.13 -1.25
CA SER A 23 45.06 13.79 -0.63
C SER A 23 46.31 13.59 0.23
N LEU A 24 47.39 14.39 0.05
CA LEU A 24 48.57 14.33 0.92
C LEU A 24 48.47 15.21 2.17
N ALA A 25 47.68 16.29 2.16
CA ALA A 25 47.58 17.21 3.31
C ALA A 25 46.64 16.71 4.42
N LEU A 26 45.67 15.84 4.11
CA LEU A 26 44.75 15.26 5.10
C LEU A 26 45.41 14.16 5.95
N ALA A 27 46.49 13.54 5.47
CA ALA A 27 47.20 12.49 6.20
C ALA A 27 48.13 13.04 7.31
N ALA A 28 48.46 14.33 7.27
CA ALA A 28 49.39 14.97 8.20
C ALA A 28 48.70 15.94 9.17
N GLY A 29 47.48 15.65 9.64
CA GLY A 29 46.86 16.22 10.87
C GLY A 29 46.82 17.75 11.06
N GLY A 30 47.21 18.55 10.07
CA GLY A 30 47.58 19.97 10.24
C GLY A 30 46.46 20.97 9.98
N PHE A 31 45.26 20.51 9.64
CA PHE A 31 44.09 21.39 9.48
C PHE A 31 42.94 20.92 10.36
N SER A 32 42.68 21.66 11.44
CA SER A 32 41.43 21.57 12.19
C SER A 32 40.35 22.32 11.41
N LEU A 33 39.35 21.60 10.92
CA LEU A 33 38.16 22.21 10.32
C LEU A 33 37.29 22.80 11.45
N PRO A 34 36.73 24.02 11.31
CA PRO A 34 36.03 24.74 12.38
C PRO A 34 34.63 24.17 12.69
N PHE A 35 34.29 23.00 12.12
CA PHE A 35 33.07 22.26 12.35
C PHE A 35 33.42 20.92 13.01
N THR A 36 34.04 21.00 14.18
CA THR A 36 34.04 19.87 15.11
C THR A 36 32.63 19.77 15.68
N LEU A 37 31.79 18.95 15.06
CA LEU A 37 30.58 18.46 15.70
C LEU A 37 31.02 17.65 16.91
N ARG A 38 30.96 18.25 18.11
CA ARG A 38 30.84 17.48 19.34
C ARG A 38 29.59 16.63 19.16
N SER A 39 29.78 15.36 18.84
CA SER A 39 28.71 14.38 18.91
C SER A 39 28.34 14.28 20.39
N ALA A 40 27.35 15.06 20.80
CA ALA A 40 26.59 14.74 21.99
C ALA A 40 25.86 13.44 21.62
N ALA A 41 26.54 12.32 21.85
CA ALA A 41 25.91 11.03 21.91
C ALA A 41 25.02 11.07 23.16
N ALA A 42 23.86 11.73 23.04
CA ALA A 42 22.70 11.34 23.82
C ALA A 42 22.61 9.83 23.59
N ALA A 43 22.63 9.06 24.67
CA ALA A 43 22.41 7.63 24.62
C ALA A 43 21.02 7.40 24.02
N VAL A 44 20.95 7.32 22.70
CA VAL A 44 19.78 6.82 21.98
C VAL A 44 19.75 5.38 22.40
N GLN A 45 18.87 5.05 23.34
CA GLN A 45 18.52 3.68 23.68
C GLN A 45 18.37 2.96 22.34
N GLN A 46 19.27 2.02 22.05
CA GLN A 46 19.32 1.37 20.75
C GLN A 46 18.13 0.43 20.69
N ALA A 47 16.96 0.96 20.33
CA ALA A 47 15.76 0.18 20.17
C ALA A 47 16.06 -0.90 19.13
N SER A 48 15.86 -2.15 19.53
CA SER A 48 16.10 -3.29 18.66
C SER A 48 15.14 -3.25 17.50
N GLU A 49 15.70 -3.27 16.30
CA GLU A 49 14.93 -3.42 15.08
C GLU A 49 14.35 -4.84 15.05
N LYS A 50 13.07 -4.96 14.73
CA LYS A 50 12.41 -6.25 14.49
C LYS A 50 11.80 -6.29 13.11
N VAL A 51 11.86 -7.46 12.46
CA VAL A 51 11.18 -7.70 11.19
C VAL A 51 9.87 -8.43 11.47
N VAL A 52 8.76 -7.87 10.98
CA VAL A 52 7.42 -8.44 11.10
C VAL A 52 6.85 -8.68 9.71
N TRP A 53 6.22 -9.84 9.52
CA TRP A 53 5.52 -10.14 8.28
C TRP A 53 4.17 -9.41 8.21
N GLY A 54 3.93 -8.78 7.07
CA GLY A 54 2.66 -8.20 6.69
C GLY A 54 2.32 -8.57 5.25
N ALA A 55 1.25 -7.99 4.73
CA ALA A 55 0.82 -8.20 3.35
C ALA A 55 0.44 -6.87 2.71
N CYS A 56 0.64 -6.77 1.39
CA CYS A 56 0.16 -5.63 0.62
C CYS A 56 -1.37 -5.62 0.61
N SER A 57 -1.96 -4.57 1.20
CA SER A 57 -3.41 -4.44 1.33
C SER A 57 -4.10 -3.87 0.08
N VAL A 58 -3.36 -3.52 -0.98
CA VAL A 58 -3.91 -2.94 -2.23
C VAL A 58 -4.65 -3.99 -3.06
N ASN A 59 -5.67 -3.54 -3.80
CA ASN A 59 -6.55 -4.39 -4.61
C ASN A 59 -5.96 -4.83 -5.97
N CYS A 60 -4.73 -5.34 -6.00
CA CYS A 60 -4.12 -5.89 -7.22
C CYS A 60 -4.28 -7.41 -7.36
N GLY A 61 -4.95 -8.07 -6.43
CA GLY A 61 -5.11 -9.53 -6.42
C GLY A 61 -3.91 -10.31 -5.87
N SER A 62 -2.67 -9.85 -6.08
CA SER A 62 -1.45 -10.60 -5.73
C SER A 62 -1.19 -10.77 -4.22
N ARG A 63 -1.59 -9.80 -3.38
CA ARG A 63 -1.41 -9.88 -1.91
C ARG A 63 0.04 -10.17 -1.46
N CYS A 64 1.01 -9.58 -2.16
CA CYS A 64 2.43 -9.86 -1.94
C CYS A 64 2.82 -9.75 -0.47
N ALA A 65 3.67 -10.68 -0.01
CA ALA A 65 4.23 -10.66 1.33
C ALA A 65 5.17 -9.46 1.49
N LEU A 66 5.09 -8.80 2.65
CA LEU A 66 5.92 -7.65 3.00
C LEU A 66 6.66 -7.94 4.29
N ARG A 67 7.96 -7.71 4.29
CA ARG A 67 8.78 -7.74 5.51
C ARG A 67 8.93 -6.30 6.02
N LEU A 68 8.26 -6.00 7.12
CA LEU A 68 8.22 -4.67 7.73
C LEU A 68 9.31 -4.58 8.80
N HIS A 69 10.26 -3.69 8.59
CA HIS A 69 11.29 -3.38 9.57
C HIS A 69 10.72 -2.32 10.52
N VAL A 70 10.61 -2.68 11.80
CA VAL A 70 9.97 -1.85 12.83
C VAL A 70 11.01 -1.47 13.88
N LYS A 71 11.09 -0.18 14.16
CA LYS A 71 11.90 0.40 15.22
C LYS A 71 11.13 1.53 15.88
N ASP A 72 11.18 1.64 17.21
CA ASP A 72 10.49 2.70 17.96
C ASP A 72 8.97 2.81 17.64
N ASN A 73 8.33 1.65 17.43
CA ASN A 73 6.92 1.54 17.01
C ASN A 73 6.59 2.19 15.65
N GLU A 74 7.58 2.49 14.83
CA GLU A 74 7.44 2.96 13.45
C GLU A 74 7.96 1.92 12.45
N VAL A 75 7.26 1.76 11.33
CA VAL A 75 7.80 1.05 10.16
C VAL A 75 8.85 1.95 9.51
N ILE A 76 10.12 1.57 9.55
CA ILE A 76 11.24 2.35 8.99
C ILE A 76 11.55 1.95 7.54
N TRP A 77 11.34 0.67 7.20
CA TRP A 77 11.64 0.09 5.89
C TRP A 77 10.70 -1.06 5.56
N VAL A 78 10.46 -1.26 4.26
CA VAL A 78 9.57 -2.32 3.74
C VAL A 78 10.31 -3.08 2.66
N GLU A 79 10.60 -4.34 2.96
CA GLU A 79 11.17 -5.31 2.03
C GLU A 79 10.08 -6.17 1.42
N THR A 80 10.45 -6.79 0.31
CA THR A 80 9.72 -7.90 -0.25
C THR A 80 10.08 -9.19 0.49
N ASP A 81 9.34 -10.27 0.23
CA ASP A 81 9.91 -11.60 0.44
C ASP A 81 11.23 -11.73 -0.32
N ASN A 82 12.27 -12.03 0.44
CA ASN A 82 13.65 -12.32 0.03
C ASN A 82 14.17 -13.56 0.76
N THR A 83 13.25 -14.40 1.27
CA THR A 83 13.58 -15.66 1.92
C THR A 83 13.58 -16.78 0.90
N GLY A 84 14.40 -17.81 1.11
CA GLY A 84 14.53 -18.92 0.17
C GLY A 84 15.20 -18.57 -1.16
N ASN A 85 15.26 -19.55 -2.06
CA ASN A 85 15.82 -19.40 -3.40
C ASN A 85 14.74 -18.94 -4.38
N ASP A 86 15.10 -18.11 -5.36
CA ASP A 86 14.17 -17.66 -6.40
C ASP A 86 14.18 -18.65 -7.59
N GLU A 87 13.74 -19.87 -7.31
CA GLU A 87 13.73 -20.99 -8.27
C GLU A 87 12.30 -21.35 -8.68
N TYR A 88 12.17 -21.95 -9.87
CA TYR A 88 10.87 -22.31 -10.39
C TYR A 88 10.15 -23.37 -9.55
N GLY A 89 8.87 -23.11 -9.21
CA GLY A 89 8.09 -23.90 -8.26
C GLY A 89 8.33 -23.55 -6.78
N ASN A 90 9.33 -22.72 -6.46
CA ASN A 90 9.63 -22.24 -5.11
C ASN A 90 9.97 -20.73 -5.11
N HIS A 91 9.29 -19.96 -5.95
CA HIS A 91 9.62 -18.56 -6.18
C HIS A 91 9.33 -17.67 -4.98
N GLN A 92 10.14 -16.62 -4.84
CA GLN A 92 9.87 -15.56 -3.89
C GLN A 92 8.62 -14.77 -4.31
N VAL A 93 7.72 -14.48 -3.36
CA VAL A 93 6.51 -13.70 -3.66
C VAL A 93 6.84 -12.21 -3.63
N ARG A 94 7.42 -11.72 -4.74
CA ARG A 94 8.00 -10.38 -4.76
C ARG A 94 6.98 -9.25 -4.82
N ALA A 95 7.08 -8.31 -3.89
CA ALA A 95 6.23 -7.12 -3.86
C ALA A 95 6.70 -6.07 -4.88
N CYS A 96 5.76 -5.55 -5.68
CA CYS A 96 6.02 -4.45 -6.60
C CYS A 96 6.35 -3.13 -5.86
N LEU A 97 6.80 -2.12 -6.60
CA LEU A 97 7.16 -0.81 -6.01
C LEU A 97 5.99 -0.17 -5.25
N ARG A 98 4.75 -0.39 -5.68
CA ARG A 98 3.56 0.14 -4.99
C ARG A 98 3.39 -0.52 -3.62
N GLY A 99 3.53 -1.85 -3.54
CA GLY A 99 3.48 -2.59 -2.28
C GLY A 99 4.59 -2.18 -1.31
N ARG A 100 5.83 -2.05 -1.80
CA ARG A 100 6.98 -1.61 -1.00
C ARG A 100 6.86 -0.16 -0.52
N SER A 101 6.03 0.66 -1.17
CA SER A 101 5.78 2.05 -0.76
C SER A 101 4.74 2.20 0.36
N ILE A 102 4.17 1.10 0.90
CA ILE A 102 3.03 1.15 1.84
C ILE A 102 3.30 1.98 3.11
N ARG A 103 4.57 2.10 3.53
CA ARG A 103 4.99 2.98 4.63
C ARG A 103 4.45 4.41 4.48
N ARG A 104 4.46 4.95 3.25
CA ARG A 104 3.94 6.31 2.98
C ARG A 104 2.45 6.44 3.29
N ARG A 105 1.68 5.36 3.12
CA ARG A 105 0.25 5.34 3.46
C ARG A 105 0.03 5.24 4.97
N ILE A 106 0.86 4.44 5.67
CA ILE A 106 0.76 4.24 7.13
C ILE A 106 1.08 5.55 7.89
N ASN A 107 2.04 6.32 7.37
CA ASN A 107 2.54 7.55 8.00
C ASN A 107 2.06 8.82 7.31
N HIS A 108 1.05 8.75 6.42
CA HIS A 108 0.56 9.93 5.70
C HIS A 108 -0.06 10.94 6.68
N PRO A 109 0.19 12.26 6.54
CA PRO A 109 -0.43 13.27 7.40
C PRO A 109 -1.98 13.21 7.35
N ASP A 110 -2.54 12.94 6.18
CA ASP A 110 -4.00 12.82 5.99
C ASP A 110 -4.57 11.43 6.39
N ARG A 111 -3.79 10.59 7.08
CA ARG A 111 -4.30 9.27 7.49
C ARG A 111 -5.47 9.44 8.47
N LEU A 112 -6.56 8.74 8.19
CA LEU A 112 -7.70 8.64 9.09
C LEU A 112 -7.33 7.82 10.33
N ASN A 113 -7.06 8.51 11.44
CA ASN A 113 -6.65 7.90 12.71
C ASN A 113 -7.82 7.76 13.70
N TYR A 114 -8.93 8.47 13.49
CA TYR A 114 -10.05 8.54 14.41
C TYR A 114 -11.40 8.47 13.68
N PRO A 115 -12.48 8.03 14.35
CA PRO A 115 -13.83 8.21 13.86
C PRO A 115 -14.16 9.69 13.69
N MET A 116 -14.80 10.03 12.56
CA MET A 116 -15.15 11.39 12.19
C MET A 116 -16.63 11.48 11.82
N LYS A 117 -17.31 12.52 12.30
CA LYS A 117 -18.72 12.81 12.01
C LYS A 117 -18.85 14.06 11.17
N ARG A 118 -19.67 14.01 10.12
CA ARG A 118 -19.91 15.16 9.24
C ARG A 118 -20.78 16.18 9.96
N VAL A 119 -20.34 17.45 9.98
CA VAL A 119 -21.07 18.57 10.60
C VAL A 119 -21.57 19.62 9.60
N GLY A 120 -21.08 19.61 8.36
CA GLY A 120 -21.53 20.48 7.26
C GLY A 120 -22.33 19.75 6.18
N LYS A 121 -22.66 20.40 5.06
CA LYS A 121 -23.28 19.71 3.91
C LYS A 121 -22.31 18.70 3.29
N ARG A 122 -22.84 17.64 2.66
CA ARG A 122 -22.01 16.65 1.94
C ARG A 122 -21.22 17.36 0.85
N GLY A 123 -19.92 17.07 0.75
CA GLY A 123 -18.99 17.73 -0.17
C GLY A 123 -18.20 18.90 0.42
N GLU A 124 -18.58 19.44 1.59
CA GLU A 124 -17.87 20.58 2.21
C GLU A 124 -16.59 20.19 2.97
N GLY A 125 -16.34 18.89 3.19
CA GLY A 125 -15.16 18.43 3.94
C GLY A 125 -15.17 18.76 5.44
N LYS A 126 -16.31 19.18 6.01
CA LYS A 126 -16.43 19.57 7.42
C LYS A 126 -16.77 18.38 8.31
N PHE A 127 -15.82 17.98 9.15
CA PHE A 127 -15.95 16.88 10.10
C PHE A 127 -15.46 17.26 11.49
N GLU A 128 -16.08 16.68 12.50
CA GLU A 128 -15.60 16.68 13.88
C GLU A 128 -15.17 15.26 14.28
N ARG A 129 -14.19 15.15 15.18
CA ARG A 129 -13.78 13.87 15.74
C ARG A 129 -14.81 13.43 16.79
N ILE A 130 -15.20 12.17 16.74
CA ILE A 130 -16.09 11.55 17.73
C ILE A 130 -15.44 10.32 18.36
N SER A 131 -16.01 9.81 19.45
CA SER A 131 -15.56 8.56 20.07
C SER A 131 -15.96 7.35 19.22
N TRP A 132 -15.34 6.19 19.49
CA TRP A 132 -15.76 4.93 18.89
C TRP A 132 -17.17 4.54 19.31
N ASP A 133 -17.52 4.73 20.58
CA ASP A 133 -18.86 4.42 21.10
C ASP A 133 -19.93 5.26 20.39
N GLU A 134 -19.73 6.58 20.28
CA GLU A 134 -20.68 7.45 19.55
C GLU A 134 -20.81 7.03 18.08
N ALA A 135 -19.70 6.69 17.42
CA ALA A 135 -19.72 6.28 16.02
C ALA A 135 -20.53 4.99 15.83
N LEU A 136 -20.28 4.00 16.69
CA LEU A 136 -20.96 2.70 16.64
C LEU A 136 -22.45 2.85 16.98
N ASP A 137 -22.79 3.59 18.03
CA ASP A 137 -24.18 3.83 18.45
C ASP A 137 -24.97 4.60 17.38
N THR A 138 -24.34 5.60 16.76
CA THR A 138 -24.95 6.38 15.67
C THR A 138 -25.27 5.48 14.47
N ILE A 139 -24.31 4.64 14.06
CA ILE A 139 -24.50 3.71 12.93
C ILE A 139 -25.54 2.65 13.27
N ALA A 140 -25.46 2.04 14.45
CA ALA A 140 -26.40 1.01 14.90
C ALA A 140 -27.84 1.54 15.00
N SER A 141 -28.02 2.74 15.57
CA SER A 141 -29.33 3.38 15.67
C SER A 141 -29.91 3.70 14.29
N SER A 142 -29.07 4.22 13.38
CA SER A 142 -29.50 4.53 12.00
C SER A 142 -29.87 3.27 11.23
N LEU A 143 -29.09 2.19 11.39
CA LEU A 143 -29.35 0.89 10.80
C LEU A 143 -30.69 0.32 11.30
N LYS A 144 -30.89 0.26 12.62
CA LYS A 144 -32.14 -0.22 13.24
C LYS A 144 -33.35 0.54 12.73
N LYS A 145 -33.30 1.88 12.74
CA LYS A 145 -34.37 2.74 12.24
C LYS A 145 -34.68 2.48 10.76
N THR A 146 -33.64 2.33 9.94
CA THR A 146 -33.82 2.07 8.49
C THR A 146 -34.49 0.72 8.25
N VAL A 147 -34.06 -0.32 8.97
CA VAL A 147 -34.62 -1.66 8.86
C VAL A 147 -36.06 -1.72 9.40
N GLU A 148 -36.35 -1.06 10.51
CA GLU A 148 -37.70 -0.97 11.07
C GLU A 148 -38.67 -0.28 10.11
N GLN A 149 -38.22 0.80 9.46
CA GLN A 149 -39.09 1.61 8.60
C GLN A 149 -39.23 1.06 7.17
N TYR A 150 -38.18 0.44 6.61
CA TYR A 150 -38.10 0.10 5.18
C TYR A 150 -37.67 -1.35 4.90
N GLY A 151 -37.39 -2.14 5.94
CA GLY A 151 -36.89 -3.50 5.81
C GLY A 151 -35.39 -3.60 5.49
N ASN A 152 -34.85 -4.82 5.59
CA ASN A 152 -33.44 -5.11 5.35
C ASN A 152 -32.97 -4.76 3.92
N GLU A 153 -33.86 -4.81 2.93
CA GLU A 153 -33.56 -4.50 1.53
C GLU A 153 -33.28 -3.01 1.29
N ALA A 154 -33.57 -2.13 2.26
CA ALA A 154 -33.17 -0.72 2.19
C ALA A 154 -31.69 -0.49 2.54
N VAL A 155 -31.00 -1.51 3.06
CA VAL A 155 -29.60 -1.41 3.50
C VAL A 155 -28.69 -2.00 2.43
N TYR A 156 -27.87 -1.15 1.81
CA TYR A 156 -26.85 -1.58 0.86
C TYR A 156 -25.45 -1.56 1.48
N ILE A 157 -24.70 -2.65 1.29
CA ILE A 157 -23.29 -2.74 1.66
C ILE A 157 -22.46 -2.66 0.39
N GLN A 158 -21.67 -1.59 0.24
CA GLN A 158 -20.79 -1.42 -0.90
C GLN A 158 -19.86 -2.62 -1.08
N TYR A 159 -19.78 -3.14 -2.30
CA TYR A 159 -19.10 -4.40 -2.55
C TYR A 159 -17.59 -4.39 -2.43
N SER A 160 -16.96 -3.25 -2.58
CA SER A 160 -15.53 -3.15 -2.34
C SER A 160 -15.16 -1.71 -2.09
N SER A 161 -14.20 -1.52 -1.21
CA SER A 161 -13.56 -0.26 -0.84
C SER A 161 -12.04 -0.36 -1.01
N GLY A 162 -11.57 -1.28 -1.87
CA GLY A 162 -10.17 -1.35 -2.31
C GLY A 162 -9.31 -2.43 -1.63
N ILE A 163 -9.92 -3.39 -0.93
CA ILE A 163 -9.22 -4.56 -0.35
C ILE A 163 -10.13 -5.78 -0.54
N VAL A 164 -9.90 -6.66 -1.52
CA VAL A 164 -10.79 -7.83 -1.75
C VAL A 164 -10.35 -9.08 -0.99
N GLY A 165 -9.07 -9.47 -1.06
CA GLY A 165 -8.55 -10.68 -0.38
C GLY A 165 -8.00 -10.49 1.05
N GLY A 166 -8.53 -9.55 1.85
CA GLY A 166 -8.11 -9.41 3.26
C GLY A 166 -8.97 -10.27 4.19
N ASN A 167 -8.45 -10.80 5.30
CA ASN A 167 -9.32 -11.58 6.21
C ASN A 167 -10.24 -10.68 7.03
N MET A 168 -9.68 -9.64 7.66
CA MET A 168 -10.43 -8.67 8.46
C MET A 168 -10.77 -7.41 7.68
N THR A 169 -9.82 -6.93 6.88
CA THR A 169 -9.95 -5.68 6.12
C THR A 169 -10.59 -5.88 4.75
N ARG A 170 -11.07 -7.09 4.42
CA ARG A 170 -11.80 -7.25 3.16
C ARG A 170 -13.03 -6.38 3.15
N SER A 171 -13.09 -5.64 2.08
CA SER A 171 -14.24 -4.86 1.67
C SER A 171 -15.24 -5.66 0.82
N SER A 172 -14.90 -6.90 0.45
CA SER A 172 -15.79 -7.78 -0.31
C SER A 172 -16.95 -8.29 0.55
N PRO A 173 -18.22 -8.10 0.13
CA PRO A 173 -19.42 -8.38 0.90
C PRO A 173 -19.77 -9.85 0.84
N SER A 174 -19.02 -10.72 0.16
CA SER A 174 -19.32 -12.16 0.18
C SER A 174 -18.74 -12.88 1.39
N ALA A 175 -17.76 -12.29 2.09
CA ALA A 175 -17.22 -12.90 3.32
C ALA A 175 -16.55 -11.90 4.28
N SER A 176 -16.93 -10.61 4.24
CA SER A 176 -16.52 -9.65 5.26
C SER A 176 -17.28 -9.86 6.58
N ALA A 177 -16.68 -9.42 7.69
CA ALA A 177 -17.34 -9.38 8.99
C ALA A 177 -18.66 -8.59 8.94
N VAL A 178 -18.72 -7.54 8.11
CA VAL A 178 -19.92 -6.71 7.91
C VAL A 178 -21.03 -7.50 7.21
N LYS A 179 -20.72 -8.31 6.19
CA LYS A 179 -21.76 -9.17 5.58
C LYS A 179 -22.22 -10.22 6.57
N ARG A 180 -21.31 -10.85 7.31
CA ARG A 180 -21.70 -11.84 8.33
C ARG A 180 -22.68 -11.23 9.34
N LEU A 181 -22.38 -10.04 9.85
CA LEU A 181 -23.29 -9.29 10.71
C LEU A 181 -24.66 -9.10 10.04
N MET A 182 -24.69 -8.61 8.80
CA MET A 182 -25.96 -8.37 8.11
C MET A 182 -26.74 -9.66 7.82
N ASN A 183 -26.08 -10.77 7.52
CA ASN A 183 -26.74 -12.07 7.36
C ASN A 183 -27.39 -12.54 8.69
N CYS A 184 -26.72 -12.33 9.82
CA CYS A 184 -27.30 -12.59 11.14
C CYS A 184 -28.44 -11.62 11.49
N TYR A 185 -28.44 -10.42 10.91
CA TYR A 185 -29.41 -9.36 11.17
C TYR A 185 -30.60 -9.33 10.17
N GLY A 186 -30.81 -10.39 9.40
CA GLY A 186 -31.94 -10.52 8.47
C GLY A 186 -31.66 -10.17 7.00
N GLY A 187 -30.40 -9.92 6.66
CA GLY A 187 -29.95 -9.67 5.29
C GLY A 187 -29.75 -8.19 4.96
N SER A 188 -29.49 -7.92 3.68
CA SER A 188 -29.24 -6.59 3.09
C SER A 188 -29.54 -6.65 1.60
N LEU A 189 -29.74 -5.49 0.96
CA LEU A 189 -29.85 -5.38 -0.49
C LEU A 189 -28.69 -6.12 -1.15
N ASN A 190 -29.02 -7.06 -2.03
CA ASN A 190 -28.01 -7.79 -2.77
C ASN A 190 -27.46 -6.94 -3.91
N GLN A 191 -26.39 -7.44 -4.52
CA GLN A 191 -25.77 -6.80 -5.67
C GLN A 191 -25.57 -7.77 -6.82
N TYR A 192 -25.33 -7.23 -8.01
CA TYR A 192 -24.91 -7.99 -9.16
C TYR A 192 -23.62 -7.40 -9.74
N GLY A 193 -22.75 -8.27 -10.27
CA GLY A 193 -21.52 -7.87 -10.93
C GLY A 193 -20.40 -7.43 -10.00
N SER A 194 -19.34 -6.89 -10.62
CA SER A 194 -18.14 -6.36 -9.99
C SER A 194 -17.56 -5.25 -10.87
N TYR A 195 -16.65 -4.40 -10.36
CA TYR A 195 -16.07 -3.32 -11.17
C TYR A 195 -15.09 -3.84 -12.26
N SER A 196 -14.76 -5.14 -12.28
CA SER A 196 -13.69 -5.68 -13.14
C SER A 196 -14.05 -6.99 -13.84
N THR A 197 -14.61 -7.96 -13.12
CA THR A 197 -14.77 -9.34 -13.61
C THR A 197 -16.19 -9.68 -14.06
N ALA A 198 -17.13 -8.73 -14.03
CA ALA A 198 -18.56 -9.00 -14.19
C ALA A 198 -18.91 -9.81 -15.46
N GLN A 199 -18.34 -9.43 -16.61
CA GLN A 199 -18.62 -10.11 -17.88
C GLN A 199 -17.99 -11.50 -17.94
N ILE A 200 -16.75 -11.66 -17.47
CA ILE A 200 -16.06 -12.96 -17.42
C ILE A 200 -16.80 -13.91 -16.49
N SER A 201 -17.16 -13.45 -15.29
CA SER A 201 -17.93 -14.23 -14.32
C SER A 201 -19.32 -14.61 -14.81
N CYS A 202 -19.88 -13.86 -15.77
CA CYS A 202 -21.11 -14.23 -16.45
C CYS A 202 -20.84 -15.28 -17.53
N ALA A 203 -19.91 -15.04 -18.45
CA ALA A 203 -19.72 -15.86 -19.64
C ALA A 203 -19.08 -17.23 -19.37
N MET A 204 -18.08 -17.30 -18.48
CA MET A 204 -17.27 -18.50 -18.26
C MET A 204 -18.11 -19.73 -17.88
N PRO A 205 -19.09 -19.67 -16.95
CA PRO A 205 -19.94 -20.82 -16.65
C PRO A 205 -20.79 -21.30 -17.82
N TYR A 206 -21.25 -20.40 -18.71
CA TYR A 206 -22.00 -20.81 -19.91
C TYR A 206 -21.10 -21.48 -20.96
N THR A 207 -19.82 -21.09 -21.03
CA THR A 207 -18.88 -21.63 -22.01
C THR A 207 -18.17 -22.90 -21.52
N TYR A 208 -17.78 -22.94 -20.25
CA TYR A 208 -16.90 -23.96 -19.68
C TYR A 208 -17.51 -24.73 -18.50
N GLY A 209 -18.70 -24.35 -18.01
CA GLY A 209 -19.35 -24.99 -16.85
C GLY A 209 -18.80 -24.55 -15.49
N SER A 210 -17.70 -23.81 -15.45
CA SER A 210 -17.13 -23.20 -14.24
C SER A 210 -16.41 -21.89 -14.57
N ASN A 211 -15.80 -21.25 -13.56
CA ASN A 211 -15.00 -20.03 -13.72
C ASN A 211 -13.55 -20.26 -13.30
N ASP A 212 -13.02 -21.45 -13.62
CA ASP A 212 -11.67 -21.88 -13.27
C ASP A 212 -10.69 -21.62 -14.43
N GLY A 213 -9.41 -21.54 -14.09
CA GLY A 213 -8.32 -21.38 -15.05
C GLY A 213 -7.00 -21.87 -14.48
N ASN A 214 -5.99 -21.96 -15.33
CA ASN A 214 -4.66 -22.39 -14.92
C ASN A 214 -3.94 -21.28 -14.14
N SER A 215 -3.05 -21.69 -13.23
CA SER A 215 -2.09 -20.77 -12.61
C SER A 215 -1.22 -20.11 -13.70
N THR A 216 -0.78 -18.87 -13.48
CA THR A 216 0.15 -18.18 -14.39
C THR A 216 1.47 -18.94 -14.57
N THR A 217 1.85 -19.80 -13.63
CA THR A 217 3.03 -20.67 -13.75
C THR A 217 2.89 -21.65 -14.92
N ASP A 218 1.68 -22.07 -15.27
CA ASP A 218 1.43 -23.04 -16.36
C ASP A 218 1.78 -22.51 -17.76
N ILE A 219 2.11 -21.22 -17.87
CA ILE A 219 2.70 -20.62 -19.08
C ILE A 219 3.96 -21.36 -19.52
N GLU A 220 4.75 -21.92 -18.58
CA GLU A 220 5.96 -22.70 -18.91
C GLU A 220 5.66 -23.89 -19.84
N ASN A 221 4.47 -24.49 -19.71
CA ASN A 221 4.05 -25.63 -20.53
C ASN A 221 3.53 -25.21 -21.92
N SER A 222 3.51 -23.91 -22.23
CA SER A 222 2.96 -23.36 -23.47
C SER A 222 4.03 -23.04 -24.50
N LYS A 223 3.82 -23.44 -25.77
CA LYS A 223 4.66 -23.02 -26.91
C LYS A 223 4.28 -21.65 -27.47
N LEU A 224 3.06 -21.21 -27.21
CA LEU A 224 2.50 -19.93 -27.66
C LEU A 224 1.60 -19.38 -26.55
N VAL A 225 1.78 -18.10 -26.23
CA VAL A 225 0.94 -17.36 -25.29
C VAL A 225 0.40 -16.13 -26.00
N VAL A 226 -0.92 -15.93 -25.96
CA VAL A 226 -1.57 -14.75 -26.50
C VAL A 226 -2.08 -13.89 -25.34
N MET A 227 -1.47 -12.72 -25.14
CA MET A 227 -1.89 -11.76 -24.13
C MET A 227 -2.84 -10.73 -24.76
N PHE A 228 -4.14 -11.02 -24.72
CA PHE A 228 -5.16 -10.14 -25.32
C PHE A 228 -5.70 -9.15 -24.29
N GLY A 229 -5.37 -7.86 -24.42
CA GLY A 229 -5.78 -6.84 -23.46
C GLY A 229 -5.15 -7.02 -22.06
N ASN A 230 -4.00 -7.68 -21.98
CA ASN A 230 -3.29 -7.98 -20.73
C ASN A 230 -1.86 -7.45 -20.77
N ASN A 231 -1.42 -6.78 -19.69
CA ASN A 231 -0.06 -6.24 -19.56
C ASN A 231 0.58 -6.64 -18.23
N PRO A 232 1.14 -7.85 -18.12
CA PRO A 232 1.67 -8.39 -16.86
C PRO A 232 2.93 -7.67 -16.36
N ALA A 233 3.56 -6.81 -17.18
CA ALA A 233 4.66 -5.97 -16.74
C ALA A 233 4.18 -4.80 -15.84
N GLU A 234 2.91 -4.41 -15.96
CA GLU A 234 2.33 -3.26 -15.25
C GLU A 234 1.21 -3.65 -14.26
N THR A 235 0.35 -4.60 -14.64
CA THR A 235 -0.84 -5.04 -13.88
C THR A 235 -0.62 -6.38 -13.22
#